data_AF-A0A258J2D3-F1
#
_entry.id   AF-A0A258J2D3-F1
#
_cell.length_a   1.000
_cell.length_b   1.000
_cell.length_c   1.000
_cell.angle_alpha   90.00
_cell.angle_beta   90.00
_cell.angle_gamma   90.00
#
_symmetry.space_group_name_H-M   'P 1'
#
loop_
_entity.id
_entity.type
_entity.pdbx_description
1 polymer ?
#
loop_
_entity_poly.entity_id
_entity_poly.type
_entity_poly.pdbx_seq_one_letter_code
_entity_poly.pdbx_strand_id
1 'polypeptide(L)'
;MGAGMAELMGGAGTNVPREGILSRRAIALLSSAALVFASGPVLAQALPAGGSVSSGQAAISSPSPSSMVITQGSRTAIINWGSFSVGAGNSVRFENGAGATLNRVTGLSRSQINGMLSATGSVYLVNPNGITVGPGGQVSTGGSFVASTHDVSDAEFNAGRAMTFRGSSKASVINYGTIGALGGDVALIARKVENAGTITAPNGTVGLAAGYEVLMRDAARLRRQVRGEGRRRRYRGEDLRCHQGRRGRAEGQRRQRLCAGGQYAQPHQGYRHRQQGRTHLPDGWRGGHRHRHPEDGRAHRALGRTGEGRRDPRLRRKGCGLEQA
;
A
#
# COMPACT_ATOMS: atom_id res chain seq x y z
N MET A 1 -52.50 73.26 -54.54
CA MET A 1 -53.61 72.98 -55.47
C MET A 1 -53.11 73.22 -56.88
N GLY A 2 -53.38 72.29 -57.81
CA GLY A 2 -53.03 72.37 -59.24
C GLY A 2 -51.88 71.41 -59.60
N ALA A 3 -52.20 70.14 -59.85
CA ALA A 3 -52.31 69.53 -61.19
C ALA A 3 -50.92 69.07 -61.70
N GLY A 4 -50.61 67.78 -61.89
CA GLY A 4 -51.43 66.72 -62.45
C GLY A 4 -51.16 66.65 -63.95
N MET A 5 -50.12 65.91 -64.36
CA MET A 5 -49.86 65.52 -65.75
C MET A 5 -49.40 64.05 -65.78
N ALA A 6 -50.17 63.25 -66.52
CA ALA A 6 -49.85 61.92 -67.02
C ALA A 6 -48.66 62.02 -68.02
N GLU A 7 -48.02 60.97 -68.53
CA GLU A 7 -48.56 59.76 -69.16
C GLU A 7 -47.40 58.93 -69.77
N LEU A 8 -47.65 57.64 -70.06
CA LEU A 8 -47.02 56.75 -71.07
C LEU A 8 -45.51 56.38 -70.92
N MET A 9 -45.01 55.18 -71.26
CA MET A 9 -45.52 53.84 -71.54
C MET A 9 -44.31 52.94 -71.91
N GLY A 10 -44.52 51.62 -71.86
CA GLY A 10 -43.74 50.62 -72.60
C GLY A 10 -42.86 49.74 -71.71
N GLY A 11 -42.89 48.42 -71.77
CA GLY A 11 -43.52 47.49 -72.70
C GLY A 11 -42.87 46.10 -72.49
N ALA A 12 -43.63 45.06 -72.81
CA ALA A 12 -43.32 43.61 -72.85
C ALA A 12 -41.82 43.21 -72.91
N GLY A 13 -41.33 42.21 -72.20
CA GLY A 13 -41.86 40.84 -72.09
C GLY A 13 -41.04 39.91 -72.99
N THR A 14 -40.41 38.88 -72.44
CA THR A 14 -40.20 37.54 -73.04
C THR A 14 -39.41 36.65 -72.07
N ASN A 15 -40.04 35.56 -71.62
CA ASN A 15 -39.39 34.42 -70.99
C ASN A 15 -38.96 33.43 -72.07
N VAL A 16 -37.74 32.90 -72.02
CA VAL A 16 -37.40 31.55 -72.54
C VAL A 16 -36.35 30.89 -71.62
N PRO A 17 -36.42 29.56 -71.36
CA PRO A 17 -35.69 28.87 -70.28
C PRO A 17 -34.57 27.92 -70.78
N ARG A 18 -33.91 27.26 -69.80
CA ARG A 18 -33.22 25.94 -69.79
C ARG A 18 -31.71 25.94 -69.48
N GLU A 19 -31.41 25.46 -68.27
CA GLU A 19 -30.49 24.36 -67.90
C GLU A 19 -29.28 24.04 -68.81
N GLY A 20 -28.07 24.09 -68.24
CA GLY A 20 -26.97 23.19 -68.64
C GLY A 20 -25.52 23.66 -68.41
N ILE A 21 -24.81 22.90 -67.57
CA ILE A 21 -23.37 22.53 -67.65
C ILE A 21 -22.33 23.35 -66.85
N LEU A 22 -22.01 22.82 -65.66
CA LEU A 22 -20.70 22.49 -65.05
C LEU A 22 -19.47 23.43 -65.17
N SER A 23 -18.97 23.81 -63.98
CA SER A 23 -17.57 23.75 -63.52
C SER A 23 -16.55 24.80 -63.99
N ARG A 24 -16.15 25.68 -63.05
CA ARG A 24 -14.73 26.03 -62.81
C ARG A 24 -14.50 26.44 -61.35
N ARG A 25 -13.67 25.62 -60.69
CA ARG A 25 -12.77 25.81 -59.52
C ARG A 25 -12.46 27.27 -59.14
N ALA A 26 -12.01 27.66 -57.95
CA ALA A 26 -11.85 27.12 -56.59
C ALA A 26 -11.05 28.19 -55.80
N ILE A 27 -11.45 28.46 -54.56
CA ILE A 27 -10.61 28.71 -53.36
C ILE A 27 -9.60 29.90 -53.33
N ALA A 28 -9.79 30.78 -52.35
CA ALA A 28 -8.74 31.44 -51.53
C ALA A 28 -9.35 31.85 -50.16
N LEU A 29 -9.35 31.01 -49.11
CA LEU A 29 -8.36 30.85 -48.01
C LEU A 29 -7.84 32.18 -47.42
N LEU A 30 -8.34 32.68 -46.27
CA LEU A 30 -8.12 32.28 -44.85
C LEU A 30 -6.72 32.59 -44.29
N SER A 31 -6.65 33.52 -43.32
CA SER A 31 -5.67 33.46 -42.23
C SER A 31 -6.00 34.45 -41.10
N SER A 32 -6.99 34.10 -40.26
CA SER A 32 -7.06 34.61 -38.89
C SER A 32 -6.59 33.49 -37.97
N ALA A 33 -5.34 33.60 -37.51
CA ALA A 33 -4.70 32.65 -36.62
C ALA A 33 -5.38 32.69 -35.24
N ALA A 34 -6.32 31.77 -35.02
CA ALA A 34 -6.80 31.46 -33.68
C ALA A 34 -5.70 30.65 -32.97
N LEU A 35 -4.97 31.32 -32.07
CA LEU A 35 -4.16 30.68 -31.03
C LEU A 35 -5.10 29.94 -30.07
N VAL A 36 -5.51 28.74 -30.45
CA VAL A 36 -6.11 27.78 -29.54
C VAL A 36 -4.97 27.28 -28.66
N PHE A 37 -4.88 27.80 -27.44
CA PHE A 37 -4.09 27.17 -26.39
C PHE A 37 -4.64 25.76 -26.19
N ALA A 38 -3.94 24.76 -26.75
CA ALA A 38 -4.16 23.37 -26.45
C ALA A 38 -3.68 23.12 -25.02
N SER A 39 -4.55 23.37 -24.04
CA SER A 39 -4.45 22.75 -22.72
C SER A 39 -4.66 21.26 -22.92
N GLY A 40 -3.58 20.55 -23.27
CA GLY A 40 -3.57 19.09 -23.25
C GLY A 40 -3.98 18.61 -21.85
N PRO A 41 -4.66 17.45 -21.73
CA PRO A 41 -4.98 16.91 -20.44
C PRO A 41 -3.66 16.69 -19.68
N VAL A 42 -3.43 17.51 -18.65
CA VAL A 42 -2.45 17.17 -17.62
C VAL A 42 -2.92 15.81 -17.11
N LEU A 43 -2.18 14.74 -17.43
CA LEU A 43 -2.40 13.45 -16.81
C LEU A 43 -2.25 13.68 -15.31
N ALA A 44 -3.39 13.82 -14.62
CA ALA A 44 -3.42 14.09 -13.20
C ALA A 44 -2.55 13.03 -12.52
N GLN A 45 -1.47 13.48 -11.89
CA GLN A 45 -0.62 12.59 -11.12
C GLN A 45 -1.52 11.92 -10.07
N ALA A 46 -1.55 10.59 -10.07
CA ALA A 46 -2.62 9.85 -9.40
C ALA A 46 -2.61 10.09 -7.88
N LEU A 47 -3.71 10.60 -7.34
CA LEU A 47 -4.10 10.41 -5.93
C LEU A 47 -5.12 9.26 -5.87
N PRO A 48 -5.37 8.67 -4.69
CA PRO A 48 -6.48 7.74 -4.51
C PRO A 48 -7.81 8.36 -4.94
N ALA A 49 -8.71 7.55 -5.50
CA ALA A 49 -9.98 8.03 -6.06
C ALA A 49 -11.14 7.11 -5.71
N GLY A 50 -12.34 7.70 -5.63
CA GLY A 50 -13.57 6.98 -5.30
C GLY A 50 -13.57 6.41 -3.87
N GLY A 51 -13.02 7.14 -2.91
CA GLY A 51 -12.98 6.73 -1.50
C GLY A 51 -14.36 6.78 -0.85
N SER A 52 -14.74 5.70 -0.19
CA SER A 52 -15.99 5.56 0.57
C SER A 52 -15.71 4.86 1.89
N VAL A 53 -16.07 5.51 3.00
CA VAL A 53 -15.91 4.94 4.35
C VAL A 53 -17.01 3.91 4.59
N SER A 54 -16.66 2.65 4.76
CA SER A 54 -17.60 1.55 5.02
C SER A 54 -17.69 1.16 6.50
N SER A 55 -16.72 1.55 7.31
CA SER A 55 -16.70 1.28 8.76
C SER A 55 -15.84 2.31 9.50
N GLY A 56 -16.22 2.64 10.73
CA GLY A 56 -15.54 3.64 11.56
C GLY A 56 -15.85 5.08 11.16
N GLN A 57 -15.04 6.03 11.63
CA GLN A 57 -15.14 7.46 11.28
C GLN A 57 -13.83 7.93 10.65
N ALA A 58 -13.91 8.34 9.38
CA ALA A 58 -12.81 8.99 8.68
C ALA A 58 -13.35 10.07 7.74
N ALA A 59 -12.60 11.16 7.58
CA ALA A 59 -12.84 12.20 6.61
C ALA A 59 -11.70 12.21 5.59
N ILE A 60 -12.05 12.26 4.31
CA ILE A 60 -11.09 12.33 3.20
C ILE A 60 -11.11 13.76 2.67
N SER A 61 -9.95 14.41 2.63
CA SER A 61 -9.79 15.76 2.12
C SER A 61 -8.61 15.85 1.18
N SER A 62 -8.69 16.75 0.20
CA SER A 62 -7.61 17.03 -0.75
C SER A 62 -7.23 18.51 -0.66
N PRO A 63 -6.40 18.92 0.31
CA PRO A 63 -6.04 20.33 0.51
C PRO A 63 -5.32 20.96 -0.69
N SER A 64 -4.78 20.14 -1.59
CA SER A 64 -4.25 20.58 -2.89
C SER A 64 -4.38 19.45 -3.92
N PRO A 65 -4.20 19.73 -5.22
CA PRO A 65 -4.25 18.69 -6.27
C PRO A 65 -3.22 17.56 -6.11
N SER A 66 -2.14 17.78 -5.36
CA SER A 66 -1.07 16.81 -5.12
C SER A 66 -1.07 16.23 -3.70
N SER A 67 -2.00 16.61 -2.84
CA SER A 67 -2.03 16.15 -1.45
C SER A 67 -3.42 15.71 -1.01
N MET A 68 -3.47 14.54 -0.36
CA MET A 68 -4.66 14.01 0.29
C MET A 68 -4.39 13.75 1.77
N VAL A 69 -5.31 14.16 2.62
CA VAL A 69 -5.30 13.92 4.07
C VAL A 69 -6.54 13.13 4.46
N ILE A 70 -6.32 12.00 5.15
CA ILE A 70 -7.35 11.16 5.74
C ILE A 70 -7.30 11.35 7.25
N THR A 71 -8.29 12.03 7.80
CA THR A 71 -8.41 12.26 9.25
C THR A 71 -9.37 11.24 9.84
N GLN A 72 -8.88 10.39 10.75
CA GLN A 72 -9.67 9.31 11.34
C GLN A 72 -10.01 9.62 12.80
N GLY A 73 -11.30 9.59 13.13
CA GLY A 73 -11.82 9.80 14.49
C GLY A 73 -11.98 8.51 15.30
N SER A 74 -12.14 7.36 14.65
CA SER A 74 -12.31 6.06 15.30
C SER A 74 -10.99 5.32 15.53
N ARG A 75 -11.02 4.28 16.39
CA ARG A 75 -9.87 3.39 16.60
C ARG A 75 -9.47 2.63 15.33
N THR A 76 -10.46 2.18 14.56
CA THR A 76 -10.31 1.53 13.26
C THR A 76 -11.26 2.18 12.26
N ALA A 77 -10.83 2.34 11.00
CA ALA A 77 -11.73 2.69 9.90
C ALA A 77 -11.41 1.85 8.66
N ILE A 78 -12.44 1.58 7.85
CA ILE A 78 -12.33 0.87 6.58
C ILE A 78 -12.80 1.81 5.49
N ILE A 79 -11.96 1.99 4.48
CA ILE A 79 -12.21 2.83 3.32
C ILE A 79 -12.07 1.98 2.07
N ASN A 80 -13.16 1.86 1.32
CA ASN A 80 -13.16 1.25 0.00
C ASN A 80 -12.79 2.31 -1.04
N TRP A 81 -11.93 1.94 -1.99
CA TRP A 81 -11.40 2.83 -3.01
C TRP A 81 -11.63 2.24 -4.40
N GLY A 82 -12.07 3.07 -5.34
CA GLY A 82 -12.06 2.69 -6.76
C GLY A 82 -10.64 2.47 -7.28
N SER A 83 -9.71 3.33 -6.84
CA SER A 83 -8.27 3.14 -7.07
C SER A 83 -7.47 3.76 -5.92
N PHE A 84 -6.31 3.19 -5.62
CA PHE A 84 -5.39 3.72 -4.62
C PHE A 84 -3.97 3.72 -5.17
N SER A 85 -3.51 4.87 -5.66
CA SER A 85 -2.14 5.11 -6.12
C SER A 85 -1.69 6.47 -5.59
N VAL A 86 -0.38 6.64 -5.43
CA VAL A 86 0.25 7.90 -5.05
C VAL A 86 1.34 8.19 -6.08
N GLY A 87 1.06 9.07 -7.01
CA GLY A 87 2.00 9.49 -8.06
C GLY A 87 3.25 10.17 -7.50
N ALA A 88 4.32 10.21 -8.29
CA ALA A 88 5.52 10.97 -7.93
C ALA A 88 5.16 12.45 -7.72
N GLY A 89 5.70 13.09 -6.68
CA GLY A 89 5.34 14.46 -6.29
C GLY A 89 4.05 14.58 -5.48
N ASN A 90 3.24 13.52 -5.37
CA ASN A 90 2.03 13.51 -4.56
C ASN A 90 2.27 12.95 -3.16
N SER A 91 1.38 13.32 -2.22
CA SER A 91 1.38 12.80 -0.85
C SER A 91 0.00 12.37 -0.39
N VAL A 92 -0.06 11.24 0.31
CA VAL A 92 -1.22 10.80 1.10
C VAL A 92 -0.81 10.69 2.55
N ARG A 93 -1.55 11.34 3.45
CA ARG A 93 -1.29 11.36 4.90
C ARG A 93 -2.49 10.86 5.69
N PHE A 94 -2.26 9.89 6.56
CA PHE A 94 -3.25 9.38 7.51
C PHE A 94 -3.02 9.96 8.91
N GLU A 95 -4.01 10.71 9.38
CA GLU A 95 -4.09 11.25 10.74
C GLU A 95 -5.03 10.37 11.56
N ASN A 96 -4.53 9.18 11.93
CA ASN A 96 -5.27 8.15 12.64
C ASN A 96 -4.73 7.88 14.06
N GLY A 97 -3.85 8.74 14.58
CA GLY A 97 -3.29 8.66 15.92
C GLY A 97 -2.57 7.33 16.14
N ALA A 98 -2.97 6.56 17.15
CA ALA A 98 -2.47 5.20 17.35
C ALA A 98 -3.35 4.11 16.69
N GLY A 99 -4.38 4.51 15.93
CA GLY A 99 -5.39 3.66 15.30
C GLY A 99 -4.89 2.95 14.05
N ALA A 100 -5.80 2.30 13.32
CA ALA A 100 -5.51 1.62 12.08
C ALA A 100 -6.54 1.95 11.00
N THR A 101 -6.09 2.12 9.76
CA THR A 101 -6.96 2.34 8.60
C THR A 101 -6.78 1.23 7.58
N LEU A 102 -7.86 0.55 7.20
CA LEU A 102 -7.88 -0.40 6.10
C LEU A 102 -8.34 0.29 4.83
N ASN A 103 -7.47 0.30 3.83
CA ASN A 103 -7.73 0.79 2.49
C ASN A 103 -7.90 -0.41 1.57
N ARG A 104 -9.11 -0.64 1.08
CA ARG A 104 -9.43 -1.75 0.19
C ARG A 104 -9.73 -1.24 -1.20
N VAL A 105 -8.95 -1.64 -2.19
CA VAL A 105 -9.21 -1.31 -3.60
C VAL A 105 -10.23 -2.28 -4.17
N THR A 106 -11.38 -1.76 -4.59
CA THR A 106 -12.49 -2.53 -5.17
C THR A 106 -12.55 -2.41 -6.70
N GLY A 107 -11.84 -1.45 -7.29
CA GLY A 107 -11.68 -1.35 -8.74
C GLY A 107 -10.61 -2.29 -9.30
N LEU A 108 -10.29 -2.12 -10.58
CA LEU A 108 -9.40 -3.01 -11.35
C LEU A 108 -7.94 -2.52 -11.42
N SER A 109 -7.67 -1.33 -10.92
CA SER A 109 -6.35 -0.69 -11.03
C SER A 109 -5.38 -1.24 -9.99
N ARG A 110 -4.13 -1.48 -10.42
CA ARG A 110 -3.02 -1.76 -9.49
C ARG A 110 -2.69 -0.51 -8.67
N SER A 111 -2.20 -0.73 -7.46
CA SER A 111 -1.68 0.34 -6.62
C SER A 111 -0.22 0.62 -6.97
N GLN A 112 0.07 1.88 -7.34
CA GLN A 112 1.42 2.37 -7.56
C GLN A 112 1.73 3.47 -6.54
N ILE A 113 2.69 3.23 -5.67
CA ILE A 113 3.16 4.18 -4.66
C ILE A 113 4.52 4.70 -5.13
N ASN A 114 4.49 5.78 -5.89
CA ASN A 114 5.66 6.47 -6.44
C ASN A 114 5.95 7.80 -5.71
N GLY A 115 5.01 8.28 -4.89
CA GLY A 115 5.15 9.44 -4.01
C GLY A 115 5.22 9.06 -2.53
N MET A 116 4.72 9.95 -1.66
CA MET A 116 4.77 9.79 -0.21
C MET A 116 3.46 9.26 0.36
N LEU A 117 3.51 8.13 1.08
CA LEU A 117 2.42 7.60 1.89
C LEU A 117 2.84 7.62 3.35
N SER A 118 2.16 8.43 4.18
CA SER A 118 2.52 8.60 5.58
C SER A 118 1.34 8.36 6.52
N ALA A 119 1.61 7.92 7.76
CA ALA A 119 0.60 7.74 8.78
C ALA A 119 1.13 7.97 10.19
N THR A 120 0.29 8.54 11.06
CA THR A 120 0.56 8.60 12.50
C THR A 120 0.45 7.23 13.17
N GLY A 121 -0.51 6.41 12.72
CA GLY A 121 -0.79 5.06 13.19
C GLY A 121 -0.51 4.01 12.12
N SER A 122 -1.36 2.99 12.05
CA SER A 122 -1.20 1.86 11.12
C SER A 122 -1.98 2.05 9.82
N VAL A 123 -1.42 1.58 8.71
CA VAL A 123 -2.09 1.56 7.38
C VAL A 123 -2.05 0.16 6.81
N TYR A 124 -3.21 -0.30 6.38
CA TYR A 124 -3.39 -1.56 5.66
C TYR A 124 -3.87 -1.20 4.25
N LEU A 125 -3.17 -1.67 3.23
CA LEU A 125 -3.54 -1.51 1.82
C LEU A 125 -3.77 -2.89 1.22
N VAL A 126 -5.03 -3.18 0.90
CA VAL A 126 -5.44 -4.41 0.21
C VAL A 126 -5.79 -4.06 -1.22
N ASN A 127 -5.10 -4.69 -2.18
CA ASN A 127 -5.43 -4.57 -3.60
C ASN A 127 -5.17 -5.90 -4.33
N PRO A 128 -6.23 -6.65 -4.71
CA PRO A 128 -6.07 -7.93 -5.41
C PRO A 128 -5.44 -7.79 -6.80
N ASN A 129 -5.37 -6.59 -7.38
CA ASN A 129 -4.73 -6.36 -8.67
C ASN A 129 -3.20 -6.24 -8.58
N GLY A 130 -2.67 -6.06 -7.36
CA GLY A 130 -1.23 -5.91 -7.10
C GLY A 130 -0.86 -4.54 -6.55
N ILE A 131 0.27 -4.51 -5.84
CA ILE A 131 0.81 -3.33 -5.17
C ILE A 131 2.28 -3.18 -5.54
N THR A 132 2.69 -1.99 -5.94
CA THR A 132 4.09 -1.67 -6.22
C THR A 132 4.47 -0.37 -5.52
N VAL A 133 5.49 -0.42 -4.67
CA VAL A 133 6.19 0.77 -4.19
C VAL A 133 7.36 1.01 -5.14
N GLY A 134 7.29 2.07 -5.94
CA GLY A 134 8.30 2.37 -6.95
C GLY A 134 9.60 2.91 -6.35
N PRO A 135 10.67 3.11 -7.14
CA PRO A 135 11.97 3.56 -6.64
C PRO A 135 11.93 4.90 -5.89
N GLY A 136 11.07 5.83 -6.30
CA GLY A 136 10.83 7.09 -5.59
C GLY A 136 9.75 7.02 -4.49
N GLY A 137 9.10 5.87 -4.36
CA GLY A 137 8.03 5.63 -3.41
C GLY A 137 8.54 5.55 -1.97
N GLN A 138 7.87 6.27 -1.08
CA GLN A 138 8.19 6.31 0.34
C GLN A 138 6.95 6.02 1.16
N VAL A 139 7.03 5.00 2.01
CA VAL A 139 5.99 4.66 2.98
C VAL A 139 6.56 4.83 4.39
N SER A 140 5.90 5.62 5.23
CA SER A 140 6.33 5.87 6.61
C SER A 140 5.14 5.88 7.57
N THR A 141 5.04 4.87 8.43
CA THR A 141 3.95 4.74 9.41
C THR A 141 4.46 4.78 10.84
N GLY A 142 3.75 5.46 11.74
CA GLY A 142 4.03 5.38 13.17
C GLY A 142 3.62 4.04 13.79
N GLY A 143 2.58 3.39 13.24
CA GLY A 143 2.17 2.03 13.55
C GLY A 143 2.70 1.02 12.52
N SER A 144 1.90 -0.02 12.25
CA SER A 144 2.22 -1.07 11.28
C SER A 144 1.85 -0.64 9.85
N PHE A 145 2.61 -1.12 8.86
CA PHE A 145 2.24 -1.05 7.46
C PHE A 145 2.00 -2.45 6.91
N VAL A 146 0.84 -2.68 6.31
CA VAL A 146 0.49 -3.95 5.66
C VAL A 146 0.10 -3.69 4.22
N ALA A 147 0.78 -4.35 3.28
CA ALA A 147 0.40 -4.34 1.86
C ALA A 147 0.06 -5.78 1.44
N SER A 148 -1.15 -5.99 0.94
CA SER A 148 -1.66 -7.32 0.64
C SER A 148 -2.40 -7.41 -0.68
N THR A 149 -2.18 -8.48 -1.45
CA THR A 149 -3.09 -8.86 -2.56
C THR A 149 -4.24 -9.75 -2.10
N HIS A 150 -4.17 -10.25 -0.87
CA HIS A 150 -5.21 -11.01 -0.21
C HIS A 150 -6.05 -10.10 0.67
N ASP A 151 -7.32 -10.43 0.83
CA ASP A 151 -8.25 -9.64 1.63
C ASP A 151 -8.32 -10.16 3.07
N VAL A 152 -8.78 -9.30 3.97
CA VAL A 152 -9.11 -9.61 5.36
C VAL A 152 -10.57 -9.23 5.59
N SER A 153 -11.30 -10.00 6.39
CA SER A 153 -12.69 -9.64 6.68
C SER A 153 -12.79 -8.36 7.52
N ASP A 154 -13.84 -7.57 7.30
CA ASP A 154 -14.11 -6.36 8.09
C ASP A 154 -14.23 -6.68 9.58
N ALA A 155 -14.80 -7.84 9.94
CA ALA A 155 -14.92 -8.31 11.31
C ALA A 155 -13.56 -8.60 11.97
N GLU A 156 -12.64 -9.29 11.27
CA GLU A 156 -11.30 -9.56 11.79
C GLU A 156 -10.49 -8.26 11.94
N PHE A 157 -10.57 -7.37 10.95
CA PHE A 157 -9.89 -6.07 11.01
C PHE A 157 -10.40 -5.21 12.18
N ASN A 158 -11.72 -5.09 12.32
CA ASN A 158 -12.33 -4.31 13.40
C ASN A 158 -12.08 -4.91 14.78
N ALA A 159 -11.96 -6.23 14.90
CA ALA A 159 -11.57 -6.88 16.14
C ALA A 159 -10.11 -6.56 16.54
N GLY A 160 -9.25 -6.16 15.60
CA GLY A 160 -7.88 -5.70 15.88
C GLY A 160 -6.98 -6.74 16.55
N ARG A 161 -7.29 -8.03 16.31
CA ARG A 161 -6.60 -9.20 16.88
C ARG A 161 -5.88 -9.98 15.76
N ALA A 162 -5.82 -11.30 15.86
CA ALA A 162 -5.39 -12.13 14.75
C ALA A 162 -6.29 -11.90 13.52
N MET A 163 -5.66 -11.70 12.37
CA MET A 163 -6.31 -11.44 11.09
C MET A 163 -5.83 -12.47 10.08
N THR A 164 -6.75 -13.06 9.34
CA THR A 164 -6.39 -13.97 8.27
C THR A 164 -6.53 -13.30 6.91
N PHE A 165 -5.41 -13.13 6.21
CA PHE A 165 -5.40 -12.65 4.84
C PHE A 165 -5.59 -13.82 3.89
N ARG A 166 -6.65 -13.80 3.08
CA ARG A 166 -7.02 -14.88 2.15
C ARG A 166 -7.42 -14.30 0.80
N GLY A 167 -7.14 -15.03 -0.27
CA GLY A 167 -7.55 -14.60 -1.60
C GLY A 167 -7.07 -15.51 -2.72
N SER A 168 -7.74 -15.41 -3.86
CA SER A 168 -7.39 -16.15 -5.08
C SER A 168 -6.46 -15.35 -6.01
N SER A 169 -6.20 -14.07 -5.69
CA SER A 169 -5.32 -13.19 -6.49
C SER A 169 -3.99 -13.87 -6.77
N LYS A 170 -3.50 -13.70 -8.01
CA LYS A 170 -2.16 -14.13 -8.45
C LYS A 170 -1.19 -12.94 -8.58
N ALA A 171 -1.64 -11.74 -8.21
CA ALA A 171 -0.84 -10.54 -8.31
C ALA A 171 0.31 -10.55 -7.29
N SER A 172 1.20 -9.57 -7.43
CA SER A 172 2.39 -9.43 -6.59
C SER A 172 2.32 -8.19 -5.73
N VAL A 173 3.04 -8.25 -4.60
CA VAL A 173 3.48 -7.06 -3.86
C VAL A 173 4.97 -6.89 -4.11
N ILE A 174 5.36 -5.75 -4.66
CA ILE A 174 6.75 -5.46 -5.05
C ILE A 174 7.20 -4.15 -4.39
N ASN A 175 8.35 -4.17 -3.73
CA ASN A 175 8.98 -2.97 -3.20
C ASN A 175 10.31 -2.69 -3.93
N TYR A 176 10.38 -1.57 -4.65
CA TYR A 176 11.60 -0.97 -5.16
C TYR A 176 12.02 0.28 -4.38
N GLY A 177 11.15 0.78 -3.50
CA GLY A 177 11.35 2.04 -2.77
C GLY A 177 11.72 1.82 -1.31
N THR A 178 11.22 2.69 -0.45
CA THR A 178 11.49 2.65 1.00
C THR A 178 10.20 2.47 1.78
N ILE A 179 10.17 1.48 2.66
CA ILE A 179 9.05 1.20 3.56
C ILE A 179 9.54 1.23 5.00
N GLY A 180 8.91 2.04 5.85
CA GLY A 180 9.24 2.17 7.26
C GLY A 180 8.01 2.10 8.16
N ALA A 181 8.08 1.30 9.22
CA ALA A 181 7.11 1.26 10.31
C ALA A 181 7.81 1.51 11.65
N LEU A 182 7.65 2.70 12.23
CA LEU A 182 8.43 3.12 13.41
C LEU A 182 8.06 2.35 14.67
N GLY A 183 6.76 2.09 14.88
CA GLY A 183 6.20 1.51 16.12
C GLY A 183 5.41 0.22 15.91
N GLY A 184 5.48 -0.38 14.72
CA GLY A 184 4.73 -1.57 14.35
C GLY A 184 5.46 -2.43 13.32
N ASP A 185 4.75 -3.43 12.80
CA ASP A 185 5.28 -4.39 11.84
C ASP A 185 5.16 -3.87 10.40
N VAL A 186 6.06 -4.33 9.51
CA VAL A 186 5.83 -4.27 8.06
C VAL A 186 5.48 -5.67 7.58
N ALA A 187 4.31 -5.85 6.97
CA ALA A 187 3.90 -7.12 6.37
C ALA A 187 3.56 -6.96 4.89
N LEU A 188 4.25 -7.69 4.02
CA LEU A 188 3.96 -7.81 2.59
C LEU A 188 3.37 -9.19 2.32
N ILE A 189 2.13 -9.26 1.86
CA ILE A 189 1.34 -10.50 1.77
C ILE A 189 0.83 -10.69 0.34
N ALA A 190 1.28 -11.73 -0.35
CA ALA A 190 0.81 -12.02 -1.72
C ALA A 190 1.05 -13.47 -2.11
N ARG A 191 0.77 -13.83 -3.37
CA ARG A 191 1.30 -15.06 -3.97
C ARG A 191 2.78 -14.95 -4.32
N LYS A 192 3.19 -13.76 -4.75
CA LYS A 192 4.58 -13.41 -5.03
C LYS A 192 4.88 -12.09 -4.33
N VAL A 193 5.90 -12.11 -3.48
CA VAL A 193 6.43 -10.91 -2.81
C VAL A 193 7.86 -10.71 -3.29
N GLU A 194 8.20 -9.48 -3.64
CA GLU A 194 9.54 -9.11 -4.09
C GLU A 194 9.97 -7.82 -3.39
N ASN A 195 11.21 -7.81 -2.89
CA ASN A 195 11.81 -6.63 -2.30
C ASN A 195 13.19 -6.40 -2.91
N ALA A 196 13.32 -5.33 -3.66
CA ALA A 196 14.57 -4.79 -4.19
C ALA A 196 14.85 -3.36 -3.66
N GLY A 197 14.01 -2.87 -2.74
CA GLY A 197 14.22 -1.64 -1.99
C GLY A 197 14.57 -1.91 -0.52
N THR A 198 14.25 -0.96 0.35
CA THR A 198 14.51 -1.04 1.79
C THR A 198 13.22 -1.20 2.59
N ILE A 199 13.28 -1.99 3.66
CA ILE A 199 12.20 -2.16 4.62
C ILE A 199 12.76 -2.06 6.03
N THR A 200 12.18 -1.19 6.86
CA THR A 200 12.62 -0.98 8.25
C THR A 200 11.45 -1.03 9.22
N ALA A 201 11.64 -1.74 10.34
CA ALA A 201 10.66 -1.82 11.42
C ALA A 201 11.38 -1.86 12.79
N PRO A 202 12.03 -0.75 13.22
CA PRO A 202 12.95 -0.77 14.37
C PRO A 202 12.32 -1.27 15.68
N ASN A 203 11.02 -1.06 15.88
CA ASN A 203 10.29 -1.54 17.07
C ASN A 203 9.27 -2.65 16.75
N GLY A 204 9.34 -3.23 15.56
CA GLY A 204 8.43 -4.26 15.07
C GLY A 204 9.17 -5.41 14.39
N THR A 205 8.51 -6.01 13.41
CA THR A 205 9.01 -7.13 12.60
C THR A 205 8.76 -6.83 11.12
N VAL A 206 9.67 -7.26 10.26
CA VAL A 206 9.45 -7.27 8.80
C VAL A 206 9.09 -8.70 8.38
N GLY A 207 7.93 -8.88 7.77
CA GLY A 207 7.45 -10.16 7.27
C GLY A 207 7.07 -10.11 5.79
N LEU A 208 7.65 -11.01 4.99
CA LEU A 208 7.29 -11.22 3.59
C LEU A 208 6.62 -12.59 3.51
N ALA A 209 5.30 -12.63 3.32
CA ALA A 209 4.54 -13.86 3.34
C ALA A 209 3.98 -14.16 1.95
N ALA A 210 4.53 -15.20 1.32
CA ALA A 210 4.02 -15.77 0.08
C ALA A 210 3.11 -16.97 0.40
N GLY A 211 1.84 -16.93 -0.01
CA GLY A 211 0.90 -18.01 0.28
C GLY A 211 -0.50 -17.78 -0.28
N TYR A 212 -1.43 -18.69 -0.01
CA TYR A 212 -2.87 -18.53 -0.31
C TYR A 212 -3.63 -17.93 0.87
N GLU A 213 -3.13 -18.21 2.06
CA GLU A 213 -3.71 -17.82 3.33
C GLU A 213 -2.56 -17.50 4.30
N VAL A 214 -2.65 -16.36 4.97
CA VAL A 214 -1.64 -15.89 5.91
C VAL A 214 -2.32 -15.39 7.17
N LEU A 215 -2.03 -16.04 8.30
CA LEU A 215 -2.44 -15.56 9.61
C LEU A 215 -1.43 -14.51 10.10
N MET A 216 -1.89 -13.30 10.32
CA MET A 216 -1.11 -12.22 10.91
C MET A 216 -1.57 -11.95 12.34
N ARG A 217 -0.60 -11.79 13.25
CA ARG A 217 -0.82 -11.26 14.60
C ARG A 217 0.08 -10.05 14.77
N ASP A 218 -0.50 -8.90 15.10
CA ASP A 218 0.25 -7.67 15.36
C ASP A 218 1.13 -7.86 16.62
N ALA A 219 2.44 -8.02 16.41
CA ALA A 219 3.39 -8.33 17.48
C ALA A 219 3.56 -7.14 18.43
N ALA A 220 3.42 -5.90 17.93
CA ALA A 220 3.51 -4.69 18.75
C ALA A 220 2.34 -4.58 19.74
N ARG A 221 1.17 -5.14 19.41
CA ARG A 221 0.04 -5.24 20.36
C ARG A 221 0.26 -6.31 21.42
N LEU A 222 0.79 -7.48 21.04
CA LEU A 222 1.11 -8.54 22.01
C LEU A 222 2.11 -8.07 23.06
N ARG A 223 3.16 -7.33 22.65
CA ARG A 223 4.15 -6.75 23.58
C ARG A 223 3.52 -5.78 24.58
N ARG A 224 2.52 -5.00 24.16
CA ARG A 224 1.78 -4.09 25.06
C ARG A 224 0.91 -4.84 26.06
N GLN A 225 0.25 -5.92 25.65
CA GLN A 225 -0.55 -6.73 26.57
C GLN A 225 0.32 -7.42 27.63
N VAL A 226 1.46 -8.00 27.24
CA VAL A 226 2.43 -8.58 28.20
C VAL A 226 2.93 -7.52 29.19
N ARG A 227 3.20 -6.29 28.72
CA ARG A 227 3.60 -5.18 29.59
C ARG A 227 2.48 -4.69 30.51
N GLY A 228 1.22 -4.81 30.08
CA GLY A 228 0.02 -4.40 30.84
C GLY A 228 -0.47 -5.44 31.86
N GLU A 229 -0.28 -6.74 31.59
CA GLU A 229 -0.62 -7.84 32.52
C GLU A 229 0.45 -8.07 33.60
N GLY A 230 1.63 -7.46 33.45
CA GLY A 230 2.65 -7.36 34.48
C GLY A 230 2.25 -6.43 35.63
N ARG A 231 1.09 -6.66 36.28
CA ARG A 231 0.87 -6.13 37.64
C ARG A 231 1.95 -6.74 38.51
N ARG A 232 2.96 -5.94 38.88
CA ARG A 232 3.89 -6.29 39.96
C ARG A 232 3.04 -6.64 41.18
N ARG A 233 2.84 -7.93 41.43
CA ARG A 233 2.52 -8.39 42.78
C ARG A 233 3.75 -8.02 43.60
N ARG A 234 3.69 -6.86 44.27
CA ARG A 234 4.47 -6.66 45.48
C ARG A 234 4.00 -7.76 46.41
N TYR A 235 4.75 -8.84 46.51
CA TYR A 235 4.70 -9.68 47.68
C TYR A 235 5.11 -8.76 48.84
N ARG A 236 4.12 -8.24 49.55
CA ARG A 236 4.32 -7.67 50.88
C ARG A 236 4.71 -8.88 51.73
N GLY A 237 5.98 -8.95 52.11
CA GLY A 237 6.48 -10.01 52.96
C GLY A 237 5.82 -9.89 54.32
N GLU A 238 4.82 -10.70 54.56
CA GLU A 238 4.26 -11.01 55.87
C GLU A 238 3.65 -12.42 55.74
N ASP A 239 3.96 -13.28 56.71
CA ASP A 239 3.57 -14.68 56.85
C ASP A 239 4.30 -15.74 56.02
N LEU A 240 5.61 -15.85 56.26
CA LEU A 240 6.26 -17.17 56.34
C LEU A 240 6.16 -17.67 57.80
N ARG A 241 5.04 -18.32 58.15
CA ARG A 241 4.97 -19.11 59.39
C ARG A 241 5.78 -20.39 59.20
N CYS A 242 6.90 -20.48 59.91
CA CYS A 242 7.59 -21.75 60.11
C CYS A 242 6.73 -22.63 61.03
N HIS A 243 6.12 -23.68 60.49
CA HIS A 243 5.68 -24.80 61.31
C HIS A 243 6.93 -25.52 61.83
N GLN A 244 7.26 -25.30 63.11
CA GLN A 244 8.17 -26.18 63.84
C GLN A 244 7.49 -27.55 64.00
N GLY A 245 7.85 -28.47 63.10
CA GLY A 245 7.58 -29.90 63.25
C GLY A 245 8.43 -30.48 64.39
N ARG A 246 7.76 -31.24 65.25
CA ARG A 246 8.28 -31.86 66.47
C ARG A 246 9.48 -32.78 66.21
N ARG A 247 10.32 -32.86 67.24
CA ARG A 247 11.47 -33.74 67.45
C ARG A 247 11.17 -35.20 67.08
N GLY A 248 12.09 -35.81 66.33
CA GLY A 248 12.29 -37.25 66.22
C GLY A 248 13.80 -37.54 66.22
N ARG A 249 14.24 -38.39 67.14
CA ARG A 249 15.62 -38.85 67.33
C ARG A 249 16.11 -39.72 66.16
N ALA A 250 17.43 -39.80 66.09
CA ALA A 250 18.27 -40.92 65.65
C ALA A 250 18.90 -40.86 64.24
N GLU A 251 20.22 -40.61 64.28
CA GLU A 251 21.30 -41.27 63.54
C GLU A 251 21.25 -41.38 62.01
N GLY A 252 22.15 -40.59 61.40
CA GLY A 252 23.26 -41.18 60.65
C GLY A 252 23.05 -41.39 59.16
N GLN A 253 23.36 -40.37 58.34
CA GLN A 253 24.16 -40.54 57.12
C GLN A 253 24.45 -39.21 56.42
N ARG A 254 25.66 -39.11 55.87
CA ARG A 254 26.19 -38.00 55.06
C ARG A 254 25.24 -37.63 53.91
N ARG A 255 25.08 -36.33 53.61
CA ARG A 255 25.57 -35.66 52.39
C ARG A 255 25.00 -34.23 52.19
N GLN A 256 25.90 -33.34 51.81
CA GLN A 256 25.77 -32.22 50.88
C GLN A 256 24.61 -31.22 51.07
N ARG A 257 24.94 -30.03 51.61
CA ARG A 257 24.19 -28.80 51.37
C ARG A 257 24.90 -28.00 50.26
N LEU A 258 24.26 -27.95 49.09
CA LEU A 258 24.54 -26.99 48.02
C LEU A 258 23.18 -26.44 47.58
N CYS A 259 22.90 -25.21 47.95
CA CYS A 259 21.97 -24.36 47.20
C CYS A 259 22.66 -23.01 47.00
N ALA A 260 23.05 -22.79 45.74
CA ALA A 260 23.68 -21.59 45.21
C ALA A 260 22.65 -20.71 44.48
N GLY A 261 23.03 -19.45 44.27
CA GLY A 261 22.41 -18.52 43.32
C GLY A 261 21.75 -17.33 44.02
N GLY A 262 22.33 -16.13 44.09
CA GLY A 262 23.33 -15.51 43.21
C GLY A 262 22.75 -14.21 42.67
N GLN A 263 22.84 -13.14 43.46
CA GLN A 263 22.58 -11.77 43.03
C GLN A 263 23.71 -11.34 42.09
N TYR A 264 23.40 -11.00 40.84
CA TYR A 264 24.33 -10.24 40.01
C TYR A 264 23.98 -8.76 40.07
N ALA A 265 24.91 -8.03 40.69
CA ALA A 265 25.01 -6.60 40.76
C ALA A 265 25.31 -5.98 39.37
N GLN A 266 24.84 -4.75 39.17
CA GLN A 266 25.29 -3.86 38.10
C GLN A 266 26.72 -3.37 38.37
N PRO A 267 27.49 -3.03 37.31
CA PRO A 267 28.49 -2.00 37.41
C PRO A 267 28.21 -0.78 36.51
N HIS A 268 28.70 0.35 37.02
CA HIS A 268 28.57 1.72 36.54
C HIS A 268 29.50 2.08 35.37
N GLN A 269 29.11 3.17 34.68
CA GLN A 269 29.88 4.29 34.12
C GLN A 269 31.22 4.08 33.37
N GLY A 270 31.25 4.70 32.18
CA GLY A 270 32.18 5.82 31.92
C GLY A 270 33.47 5.50 31.17
N TYR A 271 33.53 5.83 29.88
CA TYR A 271 34.80 6.09 29.19
C TYR A 271 34.68 7.32 28.27
N ARG A 272 35.34 8.42 28.67
CA ARG A 272 35.88 9.46 27.78
C ARG A 272 37.31 9.05 27.44
N HIS A 273 37.74 9.20 26.19
CA HIS A 273 39.14 9.50 25.89
C HIS A 273 39.27 10.42 24.67
N ARG A 274 40.43 11.06 24.65
CA ARG A 274 40.81 12.37 24.12
C ARG A 274 41.24 12.30 22.65
N GLN A 275 41.07 13.40 21.92
CA GLN A 275 41.76 13.66 20.66
C GLN A 275 43.28 13.81 20.86
N GLN A 276 44.07 13.34 19.90
CA GLN A 276 45.09 14.09 19.11
C GLN A 276 46.01 13.09 18.38
N GLY A 277 46.33 13.38 17.10
CA GLY A 277 47.41 12.69 16.39
C GLY A 277 47.28 12.75 14.87
N ARG A 278 48.14 13.55 14.24
CA ARG A 278 48.20 13.93 12.83
C ARG A 278 48.91 12.87 11.94
N THR A 279 48.67 13.01 10.63
CA THR A 279 49.53 12.74 9.44
C THR A 279 49.91 11.30 9.06
N HIS A 280 49.44 10.82 7.89
CA HIS A 280 50.21 10.76 6.64
C HIS A 280 49.35 10.20 5.47
N LEU A 281 49.37 10.89 4.33
CA LEU A 281 49.04 10.33 3.00
C LEU A 281 50.24 9.49 2.51
N PRO A 282 50.04 8.52 1.59
CA PRO A 282 50.30 8.84 0.19
C PRO A 282 49.35 8.21 -0.84
N ASP A 283 49.18 8.98 -1.91
CA ASP A 283 48.98 8.71 -3.34
C ASP A 283 48.69 7.29 -3.85
N GLY A 284 47.58 7.22 -4.60
CA GLY A 284 47.65 6.99 -6.05
C GLY A 284 47.75 5.54 -6.52
N TRP A 285 46.63 4.96 -6.97
CA TRP A 285 46.65 3.94 -8.02
C TRP A 285 45.47 4.13 -8.98
N ARG A 286 45.79 4.63 -10.18
CA ARG A 286 45.00 4.46 -11.41
C ARG A 286 45.17 3.02 -11.87
N GLY A 287 44.07 2.34 -12.15
CA GLY A 287 44.06 1.05 -12.84
C GLY A 287 42.80 0.94 -13.68
N GLY A 288 42.87 1.42 -14.92
CA GLY A 288 41.84 1.18 -15.91
C GLY A 288 41.96 -0.23 -16.47
N HIS A 289 40.84 -0.94 -16.57
CA HIS A 289 40.72 -2.06 -17.51
C HIS A 289 39.42 -1.91 -18.30
N ARG A 290 39.60 -1.64 -19.60
CA ARG A 290 38.63 -1.90 -20.67
C ARG A 290 38.64 -3.40 -20.99
N HIS A 291 37.64 -3.78 -21.77
CA HIS A 291 37.31 -5.08 -22.39
C HIS A 291 36.21 -5.82 -21.62
N ARG A 292 35.16 -6.35 -22.25
CA ARG A 292 34.73 -6.41 -23.66
C ARG A 292 33.25 -6.83 -23.62
N HIS A 293 32.46 -6.31 -24.55
CA HIS A 293 31.19 -6.91 -24.98
C HIS A 293 31.41 -8.37 -25.43
N PRO A 294 30.34 -9.18 -25.39
CA PRO A 294 29.86 -9.72 -26.65
C PRO A 294 28.38 -9.36 -26.87
N GLU A 295 28.11 -8.87 -28.08
CA GLU A 295 26.80 -8.92 -28.71
C GLU A 295 26.48 -10.35 -29.20
N ASP A 296 25.20 -10.52 -29.53
CA ASP A 296 24.58 -11.45 -30.47
C ASP A 296 24.20 -12.88 -30.04
N GLY A 297 22.91 -13.17 -30.23
CA GLY A 297 22.47 -14.55 -30.46
C GLY A 297 21.00 -14.90 -30.27
N ARG A 298 20.11 -14.37 -31.14
CA ARG A 298 18.91 -15.04 -31.72
C ARG A 298 17.87 -15.67 -30.75
N ALA A 299 16.67 -15.12 -30.64
CA ALA A 299 15.53 -15.37 -31.54
C ALA A 299 15.14 -16.86 -31.69
N HIS A 300 14.08 -17.28 -30.99
CA HIS A 300 13.17 -18.31 -31.48
C HIS A 300 11.71 -17.84 -31.31
N ARG A 301 11.03 -17.81 -32.45
CA ARG A 301 9.62 -17.51 -32.67
C ARG A 301 8.94 -18.83 -33.05
N ALA A 302 7.88 -19.20 -32.34
CA ALA A 302 6.84 -20.15 -32.77
C ALA A 302 5.61 -19.82 -31.91
N LEU A 303 4.54 -19.15 -32.37
CA LEU A 303 3.50 -19.54 -33.32
C LEU A 303 2.87 -20.91 -33.06
N GLY A 304 1.57 -20.90 -32.76
CA GLY A 304 0.67 -22.07 -32.78
C GLY A 304 -0.43 -21.97 -31.70
N ARG A 305 -1.55 -21.30 -32.01
CA ARG A 305 -2.87 -21.92 -32.33
C ARG A 305 -3.66 -22.38 -31.09
N THR A 306 -4.71 -21.62 -30.70
CA THR A 306 -6.14 -21.85 -31.03
C THR A 306 -6.67 -23.20 -30.54
N GLY A 307 -7.59 -23.15 -29.58
CA GLY A 307 -8.30 -24.31 -29.02
C GLY A 307 -9.49 -23.87 -28.17
N GLU A 308 -10.46 -23.27 -28.84
CA GLU A 308 -11.83 -23.06 -28.37
C GLU A 308 -12.54 -24.42 -28.25
N GLY A 309 -13.32 -24.68 -27.18
CA GLY A 309 -14.03 -25.95 -27.11
C GLY A 309 -14.74 -26.32 -25.81
N ARG A 310 -15.93 -25.74 -25.62
CA ARG A 310 -17.14 -26.34 -25.04
C ARG A 310 -17.20 -26.77 -23.56
N ARG A 311 -18.16 -26.12 -22.91
CA ARG A 311 -18.92 -26.56 -21.73
C ARG A 311 -19.78 -27.78 -22.09
N ASP A 312 -19.94 -28.70 -21.14
CA ASP A 312 -21.18 -29.46 -20.96
C ASP A 312 -21.40 -29.72 -19.46
N PRO A 313 -22.56 -29.35 -18.87
CA PRO A 313 -22.88 -29.62 -17.48
C PRO A 313 -23.71 -30.91 -17.33
N ARG A 314 -23.84 -31.37 -16.07
CA ARG A 314 -24.77 -32.38 -15.53
C ARG A 314 -24.12 -33.73 -15.19
N LEU A 315 -23.73 -33.87 -13.93
CA LEU A 315 -24.05 -35.10 -13.20
C LEU A 315 -24.77 -34.74 -11.90
N ARG A 316 -26.03 -35.16 -11.86
CA ARG A 316 -26.95 -35.11 -10.72
C ARG A 316 -26.63 -36.28 -9.77
N ARG A 317 -26.83 -35.98 -8.48
CA ARG A 317 -27.38 -36.84 -7.41
C ARG A 317 -26.63 -38.15 -7.07
N LYS A 318 -26.07 -38.18 -5.85
CA LYS A 318 -26.54 -39.10 -4.80
C LYS A 318 -26.53 -38.35 -3.46
N GLY A 319 -27.70 -38.28 -2.83
CA GLY A 319 -27.84 -37.86 -1.44
C GLY A 319 -27.71 -39.07 -0.53
N CYS A 320 -27.20 -38.84 0.66
CA CYS A 320 -27.48 -39.60 1.87
C CYS A 320 -27.77 -38.57 2.95
N GLY A 321 -29.04 -38.41 3.28
CA GLY A 321 -29.44 -37.91 4.59
C GLY A 321 -29.46 -39.08 5.56
N LEU A 322 -29.07 -38.83 6.79
CA LEU A 322 -29.48 -39.66 7.92
C LEU A 322 -29.84 -38.75 9.09
N GLU A 323 -30.91 -39.20 9.72
CA GLU A 323 -31.85 -38.59 10.63
C GLU A 323 -31.31 -38.29 12.02
N GLN A 324 -32.14 -37.60 12.78
CA GLN A 324 -31.96 -37.03 14.10
C GLN A 324 -31.86 -38.08 15.22
N ALA A 325 -31.12 -37.72 16.27
CA ALA A 325 -31.56 -37.76 17.67
C ALA A 325 -30.83 -36.64 18.42
#